data_AF-A0A3B7MQT7-F1
#
_entry.id   AF-A0A3B7MQT7-F1
#
_cell.length_a   1.000
_cell.length_b   1.000
_cell.length_c   1.000
_cell.angle_alpha   90.00
_cell.angle_beta   90.00
_cell.angle_gamma   90.00
#
_symmetry.space_group_name_H-M   'P 1'
#
loop_
_entity.id
_entity.type
_entity.pdbx_description
1 polymer ?
#
loop_
_entity_poly.entity_id
_entity_poly.type
_entity_poly.pdbx_seq_one_letter_code
_entity_poly.pdbx_strand_id
1 'polypeptide(L)'
;MSKYANPVLTDTRSAPATLITWLPGIIFCLYLLLVAYAIIHHEPWGDEIHSWNIAKGSASYLDVIHNSRFEGHPPTWYTIMWLISKFTHNFTWVQVVHGCIASLTVFLILFRSPLPLTAKLLIPFGYYFLFEFSVLSRNYAIGVLAAFCICLIMRRTFRYKLICYYLLLLILSNGHLFALILAGSFHLYFLLWNYEQHKDLKTVALHLLLGALFLLPSLYFIFPPSSGALRVGFWMERWQASNFIITAQSPIRSLMPIPAWWDDHFWNTQFLMAWQSKYRWMKYITPFLSVAMVVAIFYMLRKSKKSAVLFFSNLLVTFLISIVVFPLGCARYAGLIYIGFIAAWWLYCYEEKPASWHKWIVNSLLLLQIIAAGVAIGKDRTRPFSNFNRVGELVAEVPVGEKVVSDYWGVNAIAAFMDKPFYCLDLKKEVSFLLWDSDIAHLMKTDYRYTEGADYLAGQGVHQFWMVSTGSPGDLTKVDTRFFKDYQVVLKDKIEGAIEKGGNLYLYQVSHH
;
A
#
# COMPACT_ATOMS: atom_id res chain seq x y z
N MET A 1 10.64 -14.30 45.13
CA MET A 1 10.27 -12.99 45.72
C MET A 1 9.72 -12.10 44.61
N SER A 2 8.42 -11.84 44.66
CA SER A 2 7.61 -11.18 43.64
C SER A 2 7.90 -9.67 43.56
N LYS A 3 8.37 -9.19 42.40
CA LYS A 3 8.50 -7.77 42.04
C LYS A 3 7.65 -7.46 40.80
N TYR A 4 6.37 -7.80 40.85
CA TYR A 4 5.38 -7.32 39.87
C TYR A 4 4.10 -6.95 40.60
N ALA A 5 4.14 -5.82 41.30
CA ALA A 5 2.93 -5.18 41.82
C ALA A 5 2.23 -4.48 40.65
N ASN A 6 1.03 -4.95 40.32
CA ASN A 6 0.08 -4.24 39.47
C ASN A 6 -0.23 -2.86 40.07
N PRO A 7 -0.24 -1.77 39.30
CA PRO A 7 -0.93 -0.57 39.75
C PRO A 7 -2.43 -0.82 39.63
N VAL A 8 -3.06 -1.04 40.79
CA VAL A 8 -4.51 -0.93 40.97
C VAL A 8 -4.90 0.50 40.56
N LEU A 9 -5.77 0.61 39.56
CA LEU A 9 -6.44 1.86 39.22
C LEU A 9 -7.30 2.27 40.42
N THR A 10 -6.76 3.15 41.25
CA THR A 10 -7.51 3.81 42.31
C THR A 10 -8.27 4.98 41.69
N ASP A 11 -9.57 4.97 41.97
CA ASP A 11 -10.54 5.99 41.67
C ASP A 11 -10.02 7.38 42.11
N THR A 12 -9.85 8.29 41.15
CA THR A 12 -9.40 9.67 41.43
C THR A 12 -10.55 10.63 41.17
N ARG A 13 -11.00 11.21 42.28
CA ARG A 13 -11.86 12.39 42.37
C ARG A 13 -11.52 13.42 41.29
N SER A 14 -12.57 14.02 40.72
CA SER A 14 -12.57 15.05 39.69
C SER A 14 -11.61 16.22 39.99
N ALA A 15 -10.37 16.08 39.54
CA ALA A 15 -9.48 17.21 39.34
C ALA A 15 -9.92 17.98 38.08
N PRO A 16 -9.77 19.32 38.01
CA PRO A 16 -10.07 20.07 36.81
C PRO A 16 -9.21 19.53 35.66
N ALA A 17 -9.86 19.13 34.57
CA ALA A 17 -9.21 18.54 33.41
C ALA A 17 -8.18 19.53 32.84
N THR A 18 -6.89 19.22 32.99
CA THR A 18 -5.81 20.05 32.46
C THR A 18 -5.79 19.97 30.92
N LEU A 19 -5.27 20.98 30.22
CA LEU A 19 -5.16 20.98 28.75
C LEU A 19 -4.49 19.70 28.20
N ILE A 20 -3.57 19.12 28.97
CA ILE A 20 -2.86 17.88 28.65
C ILE A 20 -3.80 16.68 28.52
N THR A 21 -4.90 16.62 29.28
CA THR A 21 -5.87 15.51 29.20
C THR A 21 -6.73 15.57 27.95
N TRP A 22 -7.02 16.77 27.43
CA TRP A 22 -7.82 16.97 26.21
C TRP A 22 -7.00 16.92 24.93
N LEU A 23 -5.68 17.13 25.01
CA LEU A 23 -4.80 17.24 23.85
C LEU A 23 -4.89 16.05 22.87
N PRO A 24 -4.93 14.77 23.29
CA PRO A 24 -5.12 13.66 22.36
C PRO A 24 -6.46 13.72 21.61
N GLY A 25 -7.53 14.20 22.26
CA GLY A 25 -8.85 14.41 21.64
C GLY A 25 -8.80 15.49 20.56
N ILE A 26 -8.17 16.63 20.87
CA ILE A 26 -8.00 17.73 19.91
C ILE A 26 -7.19 17.28 18.70
N ILE A 27 -6.07 16.58 18.92
CA ILE A 27 -5.23 16.04 17.84
C ILE A 27 -6.00 15.00 17.01
N PHE A 28 -6.81 14.15 17.64
CA PHE A 28 -7.61 13.18 16.91
C PHE A 28 -8.65 13.88 16.01
N CYS A 29 -9.37 14.88 16.52
CA CYS A 29 -10.30 15.66 15.71
C CYS A 29 -9.59 16.38 14.55
N LEU A 30 -8.42 16.98 14.79
CA LEU A 30 -7.64 17.61 13.73
C LEU A 30 -7.19 16.60 12.67
N TYR A 31 -6.76 15.42 13.08
CA TYR A 31 -6.41 14.33 12.17
C TYR A 31 -7.60 13.91 11.30
N LEU A 32 -8.79 13.71 11.91
CA LEU A 32 -10.00 13.35 11.16
C LEU A 32 -10.36 14.41 10.11
N LEU A 33 -10.28 15.69 10.47
CA LEU A 33 -10.54 16.79 9.54
C LEU A 33 -9.54 16.81 8.38
N LEU A 34 -8.24 16.62 8.66
CA LEU A 34 -7.21 16.59 7.62
C LEU A 34 -7.32 15.38 6.71
N VAL A 35 -7.62 14.19 7.24
CA VAL A 35 -7.85 12.99 6.44
C VAL A 35 -9.09 13.12 5.58
N ALA A 36 -10.20 13.61 6.14
CA ALA A 36 -11.42 13.86 5.36
C ALA A 36 -11.15 14.87 4.24
N TYR A 37 -10.46 15.97 4.56
CA TYR A 37 -10.04 16.97 3.58
C TYR A 37 -9.19 16.35 2.46
N ALA A 38 -8.18 15.54 2.80
CA ALA A 38 -7.32 14.89 1.82
C ALA A 38 -8.09 13.89 0.95
N ILE A 39 -8.96 13.05 1.54
CA ILE A 39 -9.79 12.08 0.80
C ILE A 39 -10.71 12.78 -0.20
N ILE A 40 -11.34 13.90 0.18
CA ILE A 40 -12.26 14.64 -0.71
C ILE A 40 -11.56 15.15 -1.97
N HIS A 41 -10.26 15.45 -1.89
CA HIS A 41 -9.47 15.95 -3.02
C HIS A 41 -8.70 14.85 -3.75
N HIS A 42 -8.75 13.60 -3.28
CA HIS A 42 -7.95 12.53 -3.82
C HIS A 42 -8.70 11.72 -4.88
N GLU A 43 -8.20 11.75 -6.11
CA GLU A 43 -8.68 10.89 -7.19
C GLU A 43 -8.02 9.51 -7.15
N PRO A 44 -8.80 8.43 -7.13
CA PRO A 44 -8.24 7.10 -6.95
C PRO A 44 -7.43 6.67 -8.17
N TRP A 45 -6.30 6.00 -7.94
CA TRP A 45 -5.38 5.58 -9.00
C TRP A 45 -5.49 4.10 -9.33
N GLY A 46 -4.65 3.64 -10.26
CA GLY A 46 -4.76 2.35 -10.95
C GLY A 46 -4.97 1.16 -10.04
N ASP A 47 -4.12 0.96 -9.02
CA ASP A 47 -4.29 -0.22 -8.17
C ASP A 47 -5.54 -0.15 -7.27
N GLU A 48 -5.95 1.05 -6.85
CA GLU A 48 -7.16 1.23 -6.03
C GLU A 48 -8.38 0.76 -6.80
N ILE A 49 -8.55 1.32 -8.00
CA ILE A 49 -9.68 1.00 -8.87
C ILE A 49 -9.59 -0.42 -9.46
N HIS A 50 -8.38 -0.96 -9.67
CA HIS A 50 -8.20 -2.34 -10.12
C HIS A 50 -8.79 -3.34 -9.12
N SER A 51 -8.43 -3.17 -7.85
CA SER A 51 -8.94 -4.05 -6.79
C SER A 51 -10.45 -3.89 -6.58
N TRP A 52 -10.97 -2.69 -6.81
CA TRP A 52 -12.40 -2.40 -6.81
C TRP A 52 -13.15 -3.06 -7.97
N ASN A 53 -12.62 -2.98 -9.19
CA ASN A 53 -13.18 -3.59 -10.39
C ASN A 53 -13.34 -5.10 -10.22
N ILE A 54 -12.32 -5.77 -9.68
CA ILE A 54 -12.41 -7.20 -9.36
C ILE A 54 -13.51 -7.46 -8.33
N ALA A 55 -13.55 -6.69 -7.24
CA ALA A 55 -14.51 -6.90 -6.17
C ALA A 55 -15.97 -6.63 -6.60
N LYS A 56 -16.23 -5.59 -7.40
CA LYS A 56 -17.58 -5.28 -7.90
C LYS A 56 -17.99 -6.18 -9.06
N GLY A 57 -17.06 -6.52 -9.96
CA GLY A 57 -17.32 -7.28 -11.18
C GLY A 57 -17.41 -8.79 -10.95
N SER A 58 -16.98 -9.30 -9.81
CA SER A 58 -17.09 -10.73 -9.47
C SER A 58 -18.55 -11.13 -9.16
N ALA A 59 -19.04 -12.18 -9.81
CA ALA A 59 -20.42 -12.65 -9.71
C ALA A 59 -20.77 -13.17 -8.31
N SER A 60 -19.85 -13.87 -7.65
CA SER A 60 -20.01 -14.40 -6.29
C SER A 60 -18.83 -14.05 -5.38
N TYR A 61 -18.98 -14.26 -4.07
CA TYR A 61 -17.87 -14.12 -3.13
C TYR A 61 -16.74 -15.12 -3.41
N LEU A 62 -17.08 -16.35 -3.85
CA LEU A 62 -16.07 -17.34 -4.22
C LEU A 62 -15.26 -16.89 -5.44
N ASP A 63 -15.89 -16.19 -6.38
CA ASP A 63 -15.18 -15.59 -7.51
C ASP A 63 -14.22 -14.50 -7.05
N VAL A 64 -14.58 -13.69 -6.05
CA VAL A 64 -13.65 -12.71 -5.46
C VAL A 64 -12.41 -13.41 -4.88
N ILE A 65 -12.63 -14.49 -4.10
CA ILE A 65 -11.53 -15.27 -3.53
C ILE A 65 -10.67 -15.91 -4.62
N HIS A 66 -11.28 -16.39 -5.70
CA HIS A 66 -10.57 -16.97 -6.83
C HIS A 66 -9.75 -15.91 -7.58
N ASN A 67 -10.39 -14.81 -7.96
CA ASN A 67 -9.84 -13.73 -8.76
C ASN A 67 -8.69 -13.00 -8.03
N SER A 68 -8.81 -12.79 -6.71
CA SER A 68 -7.74 -12.13 -5.93
C SER A 68 -6.43 -12.93 -5.90
N ARG A 69 -6.46 -14.24 -6.21
CA ARG A 69 -5.24 -15.06 -6.29
C ARG A 69 -4.36 -14.70 -7.47
N PHE A 70 -4.93 -14.20 -8.56
CA PHE A 70 -4.14 -13.75 -9.71
C PHE A 70 -3.35 -12.48 -9.38
N GLU A 71 -3.85 -11.68 -8.45
CA GLU A 71 -3.26 -10.41 -8.01
C GLU A 71 -2.07 -10.59 -7.06
N GLY A 72 -1.83 -11.79 -6.52
CA GLY A 72 -0.80 -12.00 -5.50
C GLY A 72 -1.14 -11.33 -4.16
N HIS A 73 -2.42 -11.05 -3.91
CA HIS A 73 -2.90 -10.32 -2.74
C HIS A 73 -3.95 -11.13 -1.95
N PRO A 74 -3.77 -11.30 -0.64
CA PRO A 74 -4.78 -11.98 0.18
C PRO A 74 -6.13 -11.24 0.21
N PRO A 75 -7.24 -11.96 0.47
CA PRO A 75 -8.58 -11.49 0.12
C PRO A 75 -9.16 -10.47 1.11
N THR A 76 -8.52 -10.22 2.26
CA THR A 76 -9.10 -9.40 3.35
C THR A 76 -9.64 -8.04 2.87
N TRP A 77 -8.88 -7.34 2.02
CA TRP A 77 -9.32 -6.06 1.45
C TRP A 77 -10.42 -6.22 0.41
N TYR A 78 -10.32 -7.24 -0.45
CA TYR A 78 -11.33 -7.57 -1.45
C TYR A 78 -12.68 -7.94 -0.82
N THR A 79 -12.68 -8.61 0.33
CA THR A 79 -13.89 -8.92 1.08
C THR A 79 -14.62 -7.65 1.51
N ILE A 80 -13.90 -6.64 2.00
CA ILE A 80 -14.49 -5.36 2.40
C ILE A 80 -15.09 -4.65 1.18
N MET A 81 -14.34 -4.56 0.08
CA MET A 81 -14.83 -3.95 -1.15
C MET A 81 -16.03 -4.71 -1.74
N TRP A 82 -16.03 -6.03 -1.74
CA TRP A 82 -17.17 -6.82 -2.22
C TRP A 82 -18.43 -6.59 -1.39
N LEU A 83 -18.29 -6.41 -0.07
CA LEU A 83 -19.44 -6.04 0.77
C LEU A 83 -19.96 -4.64 0.42
N ILE A 84 -19.07 -3.67 0.18
CA ILE A 84 -19.45 -2.31 -0.24
C ILE A 84 -20.19 -2.36 -1.59
N SER A 85 -19.70 -3.16 -2.54
CA SER A 85 -20.29 -3.27 -3.88
C SER A 85 -21.72 -3.81 -3.87
N LYS A 86 -22.14 -4.51 -2.81
CA LYS A 86 -23.54 -4.95 -2.66
C LYS A 86 -24.52 -3.83 -2.33
N PHE A 87 -24.03 -2.68 -1.90
CA PHE A 87 -24.88 -1.52 -1.58
C PHE A 87 -24.69 -0.38 -2.58
N THR A 88 -23.51 -0.22 -3.17
CA THR A 88 -23.19 0.90 -4.05
C THR A 88 -21.98 0.61 -4.93
N HIS A 89 -22.01 1.11 -6.16
CA HIS A 89 -20.86 1.07 -7.07
C HIS A 89 -20.01 2.36 -7.02
N ASN A 90 -20.30 3.27 -6.09
CA ASN A 90 -19.53 4.49 -5.89
C ASN A 90 -18.26 4.23 -5.05
N PHE A 91 -17.09 4.44 -5.67
CA PHE A 91 -15.78 4.23 -5.05
C PHE A 91 -15.53 5.10 -3.80
N THR A 92 -16.21 6.25 -3.65
CA THR A 92 -16.07 7.10 -2.45
C THR A 92 -16.34 6.35 -1.15
N TRP A 93 -17.25 5.36 -1.16
CA TRP A 93 -17.50 4.53 0.04
C TRP A 93 -16.33 3.63 0.42
N VAL A 94 -15.52 3.20 -0.57
CA VAL A 94 -14.26 2.50 -0.33
C VAL A 94 -13.29 3.42 0.42
N GLN A 95 -13.16 4.67 -0.03
CA GLN A 95 -12.30 5.68 0.61
C GLN A 95 -12.77 6.00 2.04
N VAL A 96 -14.07 6.14 2.27
CA VAL A 96 -14.65 6.40 3.61
C VAL A 96 -14.34 5.24 4.57
N VAL A 97 -14.59 3.99 4.15
CA VAL A 97 -14.32 2.81 4.99
C VAL A 97 -12.81 2.68 5.27
N HIS A 98 -11.97 2.91 4.26
CA HIS A 98 -10.51 2.92 4.43
C HIS A 98 -10.05 4.00 5.42
N GLY A 99 -10.55 5.23 5.28
CA GLY A 99 -10.27 6.34 6.19
C GLY A 99 -10.69 6.05 7.64
N CYS A 100 -11.82 5.37 7.84
CA CYS A 100 -12.25 4.88 9.15
C CYS A 100 -11.25 3.88 9.76
N ILE A 101 -10.75 2.92 8.97
CA ILE A 101 -9.74 1.92 9.41
C ILE A 101 -8.43 2.63 9.81
N ALA A 102 -7.97 3.58 9.01
CA ALA A 102 -6.78 4.38 9.32
C ALA A 102 -6.98 5.23 10.59
N SER A 103 -8.17 5.83 10.74
CA SER A 103 -8.52 6.63 11.93
C SER A 103 -8.57 5.80 13.21
N LEU A 104 -9.06 4.55 13.15
CA LEU A 104 -8.99 3.64 14.29
C LEU A 104 -7.55 3.36 14.71
N THR A 105 -6.62 3.25 13.77
CA THR A 105 -5.20 3.08 14.07
C THR A 105 -4.64 4.28 14.85
N VAL A 106 -4.93 5.50 14.38
CA VAL A 106 -4.50 6.73 15.05
C VAL A 106 -5.14 6.87 16.42
N PHE A 107 -6.41 6.49 16.57
CA PHE A 107 -7.08 6.42 17.87
C PHE A 107 -6.31 5.51 18.85
N LEU A 108 -5.90 4.31 18.43
CA LEU A 108 -5.11 3.42 19.28
C LEU A 108 -3.78 4.07 19.70
N ILE A 109 -3.09 4.75 18.78
CA ILE A 109 -1.82 5.43 19.05
C ILE A 109 -2.00 6.56 20.07
N LEU A 110 -2.99 7.43 19.88
CA LEU A 110 -3.21 8.60 20.74
C LEU A 110 -3.66 8.21 22.14
N PHE A 111 -4.61 7.27 22.25
CA PHE A 111 -5.31 7.01 23.50
C PHE A 111 -4.81 5.76 24.24
N ARG A 112 -4.16 4.80 23.55
CA ARG A 112 -3.84 3.50 24.13
C ARG A 112 -2.34 3.17 24.14
N SER A 113 -1.50 3.95 23.47
CA SER A 113 -0.06 3.69 23.41
C SER A 113 0.70 4.19 24.65
N PRO A 114 1.80 3.51 25.03
CA PRO A 114 2.72 3.95 26.08
C PRO A 114 3.74 4.99 25.55
N LEU A 115 3.57 5.47 24.33
CA LEU A 115 4.55 6.33 23.67
C LEU A 115 4.68 7.68 24.39
N PRO A 116 5.87 8.32 24.36
CA PRO A 116 6.03 9.69 24.84
C PRO A 116 5.00 10.62 24.19
N LEU A 117 4.48 11.59 24.96
CA LEU A 117 3.42 12.49 24.48
C LEU A 117 3.77 13.12 23.13
N THR A 118 5.00 13.65 22.96
CA THR A 118 5.43 14.25 21.68
C THR A 118 5.28 13.28 20.51
N ALA A 119 5.71 12.02 20.65
CA ALA A 119 5.59 11.02 19.59
C ALA A 119 4.12 10.71 19.29
N LYS A 120 3.26 10.62 20.32
CA LYS A 120 1.81 10.42 20.12
C LYS A 120 1.17 11.54 19.31
N LEU A 121 1.59 12.78 19.52
CA LEU A 121 1.05 13.93 18.81
C LEU A 121 1.61 14.08 17.38
N LEU A 122 2.85 13.65 17.14
CA LEU A 122 3.50 13.79 15.82
C LEU A 122 3.18 12.64 14.86
N ILE A 123 3.08 11.40 15.34
CA ILE A 123 2.80 10.22 14.50
C ILE A 123 1.58 10.37 13.59
N PRO A 124 0.42 10.87 14.06
CA PRO A 124 -0.78 11.00 13.22
C PRO A 124 -0.57 11.84 11.97
N PHE A 125 0.36 12.80 12.00
CA PHE A 125 0.62 13.72 10.91
C PHE A 125 1.80 13.30 10.02
N GLY A 126 2.40 12.14 10.27
CA GLY A 126 3.49 11.61 9.44
C GLY A 126 2.98 11.01 8.11
N TYR A 127 3.84 11.02 7.08
CA TYR A 127 3.52 10.59 5.71
C TYR A 127 2.72 9.29 5.63
N TYR A 128 3.16 8.25 6.33
CA TYR A 128 2.46 6.96 6.29
C TYR A 128 1.08 6.95 6.94
N PHE A 129 0.88 7.72 8.02
CA PHE A 129 -0.39 7.73 8.77
C PHE A 129 -1.39 8.77 8.25
N LEU A 130 -0.91 9.86 7.64
CA LEU A 130 -1.75 10.94 7.13
C LEU A 130 -2.00 10.86 5.62
N PHE A 131 -1.12 10.21 4.85
CA PHE A 131 -1.23 10.12 3.40
C PHE A 131 -1.23 8.67 2.92
N GLU A 132 -0.09 7.98 2.94
CA GLU A 132 0.10 6.70 2.22
C GLU A 132 -0.84 5.57 2.67
N PHE A 133 -1.14 5.45 3.97
CA PHE A 133 -2.02 4.39 4.51
C PHE A 133 -3.37 4.92 5.01
N SER A 134 -3.75 6.15 4.65
CA SER A 134 -5.07 6.71 4.99
C SER A 134 -5.82 7.23 3.76
N VAL A 135 -5.13 7.95 2.86
CA VAL A 135 -5.73 8.54 1.65
C VAL A 135 -5.78 7.51 0.52
N LEU A 136 -4.66 6.81 0.27
CA LEU A 136 -4.59 5.77 -0.75
C LEU A 136 -5.28 4.49 -0.24
N SER A 137 -6.44 4.17 -0.79
CA SER A 137 -7.37 3.11 -0.34
C SER A 137 -6.87 1.72 -0.69
N ARG A 138 -5.96 1.20 0.14
CA ARG A 138 -5.24 -0.05 -0.11
C ARG A 138 -5.30 -1.00 1.09
N ASN A 139 -4.96 -2.26 0.81
CA ASN A 139 -4.91 -3.35 1.78
C ASN A 139 -3.98 -3.09 2.99
N TYR A 140 -3.01 -2.18 2.88
CA TYR A 140 -2.04 -1.93 3.96
C TYR A 140 -2.69 -1.43 5.26
N ALA A 141 -3.72 -0.57 5.19
CA ALA A 141 -4.32 0.04 6.38
C ALA A 141 -4.87 -1.00 7.37
N ILE A 142 -5.46 -2.10 6.86
CA ILE A 142 -5.93 -3.22 7.69
C ILE A 142 -4.76 -3.87 8.43
N GLY A 143 -3.66 -4.11 7.73
CA GLY A 143 -2.44 -4.64 8.33
C GLY A 143 -1.88 -3.71 9.40
N VAL A 144 -1.83 -2.40 9.13
CA VAL A 144 -1.37 -1.42 10.11
C VAL A 144 -2.25 -1.42 11.37
N LEU A 145 -3.58 -1.42 11.21
CA LEU A 145 -4.50 -1.52 12.34
C LEU A 145 -4.27 -2.81 13.15
N ALA A 146 -4.15 -3.95 12.48
CA ALA A 146 -3.90 -5.24 13.13
C ALA A 146 -2.58 -5.25 13.91
N ALA A 147 -1.50 -4.66 13.36
CA ALA A 147 -0.21 -4.52 14.04
C ALA A 147 -0.33 -3.75 15.36
N PHE A 148 -1.04 -2.62 15.36
CA PHE A 148 -1.22 -1.82 16.59
C PHE A 148 -2.22 -2.43 17.59
N CYS A 149 -3.22 -3.15 17.10
CA CYS A 149 -4.05 -4.00 17.94
C CYS A 149 -3.21 -5.08 18.65
N ILE A 150 -2.28 -5.74 17.95
CA ILE A 150 -1.33 -6.68 18.54
C ILE A 150 -0.49 -5.99 19.63
N CYS A 151 0.13 -4.84 19.33
CA CYS A 151 0.87 -4.05 20.32
C CYS A 151 0.05 -3.76 21.59
N LEU A 152 -1.23 -3.42 21.43
CA LEU A 152 -2.14 -3.16 22.55
C LEU A 152 -2.42 -4.42 23.38
N ILE A 153 -2.86 -5.51 22.76
CA ILE A 153 -3.32 -6.70 23.49
C ILE A 153 -2.16 -7.47 24.13
N MET A 154 -0.96 -7.38 23.57
CA MET A 154 0.22 -8.10 24.08
C MET A 154 0.48 -7.80 25.55
N ARG A 155 0.21 -6.57 26.01
CA ARG A 155 0.42 -6.13 27.40
C ARG A 155 -0.83 -6.14 28.27
N ARG A 156 -1.98 -6.53 27.71
CA ARG A 156 -3.24 -6.68 28.45
C ARG A 156 -3.42 -8.13 28.90
N THR A 157 -4.24 -8.32 29.94
CA THR A 157 -4.63 -9.63 30.45
C THR A 157 -6.14 -9.74 30.40
N PHE A 158 -6.66 -10.72 29.66
CA PHE A 158 -8.09 -11.03 29.54
C PHE A 158 -8.26 -12.46 29.01
N ARG A 159 -9.43 -13.07 29.28
CA ARG A 159 -9.71 -14.49 29.04
C ARG A 159 -9.41 -14.96 27.61
N TYR A 160 -9.74 -14.17 26.59
CA TYR A 160 -9.65 -14.56 25.18
C TYR A 160 -8.41 -14.01 24.45
N LYS A 161 -7.39 -13.54 25.19
CA LYS A 161 -6.21 -12.87 24.62
C LYS A 161 -5.52 -13.67 23.51
N LEU A 162 -5.29 -14.96 23.71
CA LEU A 162 -4.59 -15.79 22.73
C LEU A 162 -5.38 -15.95 21.43
N ILE A 163 -6.70 -16.13 21.53
CA ILE A 163 -7.58 -16.21 20.36
C ILE A 163 -7.51 -14.90 19.59
N CYS A 164 -7.69 -13.76 20.27
CA CYS A 164 -7.58 -12.44 19.64
C CYS A 164 -6.20 -12.22 19.00
N TYR A 165 -5.12 -12.66 19.66
CA TYR A 165 -3.77 -12.55 19.13
C TYR A 165 -3.59 -13.31 17.82
N TYR A 166 -4.00 -14.58 17.75
CA TYR A 166 -3.87 -15.37 16.52
C TYR A 166 -4.80 -14.91 15.40
N LEU A 167 -6.00 -14.41 15.72
CA LEU A 167 -6.88 -13.79 14.73
C LEU A 167 -6.28 -12.51 14.15
N LEU A 168 -5.70 -11.64 15.00
CA LEU A 168 -5.01 -10.45 14.52
C LEU A 168 -3.75 -10.80 13.71
N LEU A 169 -3.04 -11.87 14.08
CA LEU A 169 -1.90 -12.38 13.34
C LEU A 169 -2.32 -12.86 11.94
N LEU A 170 -3.47 -13.53 11.84
CA LEU A 170 -4.07 -13.95 10.57
C LEU A 170 -4.45 -12.75 9.69
N ILE A 171 -5.11 -11.74 10.28
CA ILE A 171 -5.52 -10.54 9.56
C ILE A 171 -4.29 -9.78 9.05
N LEU A 172 -3.26 -9.63 9.89
CA LEU A 172 -2.01 -8.97 9.49
C LEU A 172 -1.29 -9.75 8.38
N SER A 173 -1.19 -11.08 8.48
CA SER A 173 -0.53 -11.91 7.47
C SER A 173 -1.30 -11.94 6.14
N ASN A 174 -2.62 -11.83 6.20
CA ASN A 174 -3.50 -11.73 5.03
C ASN A 174 -3.76 -10.27 4.60
N GLY A 175 -2.83 -9.36 4.87
CA GLY A 175 -2.84 -8.01 4.30
C GLY A 175 -2.06 -7.96 2.99
N HIS A 176 -0.77 -8.32 3.04
CA HIS A 176 0.21 -8.19 1.96
C HIS A 176 1.46 -9.03 2.29
N LEU A 177 2.33 -9.32 1.31
CA LEU A 177 3.60 -10.04 1.53
C LEU A 177 4.46 -9.41 2.64
N PHE A 178 4.70 -8.10 2.60
CA PHE A 178 5.44 -7.40 3.66
C PHE A 178 4.69 -7.36 5.01
N ALA A 179 3.36 -7.49 5.01
CA ALA A 179 2.57 -7.57 6.24
C ALA A 179 2.67 -8.96 6.88
N LEU A 180 2.76 -10.03 6.07
CA LEU A 180 3.16 -11.38 6.50
C LEU A 180 4.54 -11.36 7.18
N ILE A 181 5.52 -10.67 6.59
CA ILE A 181 6.85 -10.54 7.20
C ILE A 181 6.75 -9.86 8.57
N LEU A 182 6.01 -8.75 8.65
CA LEU A 182 5.76 -8.06 9.91
C LEU A 182 5.03 -8.94 10.93
N ALA A 183 4.05 -9.74 10.51
CA ALA A 183 3.36 -10.73 11.36
C ALA A 183 4.35 -11.77 11.93
N GLY A 184 5.23 -12.31 11.08
CA GLY A 184 6.31 -13.20 11.50
C GLY A 184 7.20 -12.56 12.56
N SER A 185 7.58 -11.30 12.37
CA SER A 185 8.38 -10.53 13.34
C SER A 185 7.66 -10.31 14.67
N PHE A 186 6.35 -9.99 14.66
CA PHE A 186 5.52 -9.97 15.88
C PHE A 186 5.49 -11.33 16.57
N HIS A 187 5.40 -12.40 15.79
CA HIS A 187 5.38 -13.74 16.33
C HIS A 187 6.72 -14.12 16.97
N LEU A 188 7.85 -13.74 16.38
CA LEU A 188 9.17 -13.88 17.00
C LEU A 188 9.29 -13.11 18.31
N TYR A 189 8.79 -11.86 18.37
CA TYR A 189 8.72 -11.11 19.63
C TYR A 189 7.91 -11.88 20.69
N PHE A 190 6.75 -12.43 20.30
CA PHE A 190 5.88 -13.16 21.21
C PHE A 190 6.51 -14.46 21.73
N LEU A 191 7.23 -15.20 20.89
CA LEU A 191 7.96 -16.40 21.31
C LEU A 191 9.07 -16.05 22.31
N LEU A 192 9.86 -15.01 22.02
CA LEU A 192 10.90 -14.53 22.93
C LEU A 192 10.32 -14.02 24.25
N TRP A 193 9.15 -13.37 24.23
CA TRP A 193 8.44 -13.03 25.46
C TRP A 193 8.18 -14.28 26.28
N ASN A 194 7.52 -15.29 25.71
CA ASN A 194 7.17 -16.51 26.46
C ASN A 194 8.42 -17.21 27.02
N TYR A 195 9.51 -17.23 26.26
CA TYR A 195 10.79 -17.75 26.72
C TYR A 195 11.35 -16.97 27.92
N GLU A 196 11.35 -15.63 27.87
CA GLU A 196 11.79 -14.78 28.99
C GLU A 196 10.87 -14.87 30.21
N GLN A 197 9.61 -15.27 30.04
CA GLN A 197 8.68 -15.57 31.13
C GLN A 197 8.83 -17.00 31.67
N HIS A 198 9.90 -17.70 31.29
CA HIS A 198 10.22 -19.07 31.70
C HIS A 198 9.06 -20.05 31.45
N LYS A 199 8.30 -19.85 30.37
CA LYS A 199 7.36 -20.87 29.89
C LYS A 199 8.13 -22.11 29.45
N ASP A 200 7.55 -23.29 29.68
CA ASP A 200 8.17 -24.54 29.30
C ASP A 200 8.34 -24.66 27.77
N LEU A 201 9.29 -25.49 27.35
CA LEU A 201 9.63 -25.66 25.93
C LEU A 201 8.45 -26.19 25.10
N LYS A 202 7.57 -27.01 25.66
CA LYS A 202 6.40 -27.55 24.95
C LYS A 202 5.41 -26.43 24.62
N THR A 203 5.20 -25.50 25.56
CA THR A 203 4.36 -24.31 25.36
C THR A 203 4.94 -23.41 24.27
N VAL A 204 6.26 -23.16 24.27
CA VAL A 204 6.91 -22.37 23.21
C VAL A 204 6.82 -23.07 21.86
N ALA A 205 7.04 -24.38 21.81
CA ALA A 205 6.92 -25.19 20.60
C ALA A 205 5.48 -25.20 20.04
N LEU A 206 4.47 -25.30 20.92
CA LEU A 206 3.07 -25.18 20.54
C LEU A 206 2.80 -23.80 19.91
N HIS A 207 3.28 -22.72 20.52
CA HIS A 207 3.10 -21.39 19.97
C HIS A 207 3.79 -21.21 18.61
N LEU A 208 4.96 -21.83 18.41
CA LEU A 208 5.66 -21.87 17.12
C LEU A 208 4.82 -22.56 16.04
N LEU A 209 4.25 -23.74 16.35
CA LEU A 209 3.37 -24.48 15.43
C LEU A 209 2.10 -23.69 15.11
N LEU A 210 1.47 -23.08 16.11
CA LEU A 210 0.32 -22.20 15.91
C LEU A 210 0.70 -20.96 15.08
N GLY A 211 1.88 -20.37 15.31
CA GLY A 211 2.40 -19.30 14.47
C GLY A 211 2.45 -19.71 13.00
N ALA A 212 3.06 -20.85 12.70
CA ALA A 212 3.09 -21.39 11.35
C ALA A 212 1.67 -21.60 10.78
N LEU A 213 0.77 -22.23 11.54
CA LEU A 213 -0.61 -22.49 11.11
C LEU A 213 -1.37 -21.21 10.70
N PHE A 214 -1.17 -20.10 11.42
CA PHE A 214 -1.86 -18.83 11.15
C PHE A 214 -1.14 -17.93 10.13
N LEU A 215 0.14 -18.21 9.81
CA LEU A 215 0.88 -17.48 8.77
C LEU A 215 0.75 -18.16 7.39
N LEU A 216 0.74 -19.49 7.34
CA LEU A 216 0.73 -20.27 6.09
C LEU A 216 -0.41 -19.94 5.10
N PRO A 217 -1.68 -19.69 5.52
CA PRO A 217 -2.76 -19.40 4.58
C PRO A 217 -2.49 -18.20 3.67
N SER A 218 -1.75 -17.20 4.15
CA SER A 218 -1.39 -16.03 3.32
C SER A 218 -0.54 -16.41 2.10
N LEU A 219 0.28 -17.47 2.19
CA LEU A 219 1.13 -17.94 1.08
C LEU A 219 0.31 -18.45 -0.11
N TYR A 220 -0.87 -19.02 0.14
CA TYR A 220 -1.77 -19.49 -0.92
C TYR A 220 -2.26 -18.36 -1.84
N PHE A 221 -2.36 -17.13 -1.31
CA PHE A 221 -2.78 -15.95 -2.06
C PHE A 221 -1.59 -15.15 -2.60
N ILE A 222 -0.48 -15.10 -1.86
CA ILE A 222 0.73 -14.40 -2.28
C ILE A 222 1.38 -15.11 -3.47
N PHE A 223 1.33 -16.44 -3.51
CA PHE A 223 1.81 -17.22 -4.65
C PHE A 223 0.65 -17.48 -5.62
N PRO A 224 0.59 -16.77 -6.77
CA PRO A 224 -0.51 -16.92 -7.72
C PRO A 224 -0.57 -18.33 -8.31
N PRO A 225 -1.72 -18.75 -8.86
CA PRO A 225 -1.87 -20.04 -9.53
C PRO A 225 -0.90 -20.20 -10.71
N SER A 226 -0.72 -21.43 -11.18
CA SER A 226 0.20 -21.74 -12.29
C SER A 226 -0.15 -21.03 -13.59
N SER A 227 -1.42 -20.70 -13.80
CA SER A 227 -1.93 -19.87 -14.91
C SER A 227 -1.75 -18.37 -14.71
N GLY A 228 -1.30 -17.90 -13.55
CA GLY A 228 -1.06 -16.49 -13.27
C GLY A 228 0.21 -15.94 -13.92
N ALA A 229 0.19 -14.64 -14.24
CA ALA A 229 1.34 -13.94 -14.80
C ALA A 229 2.39 -13.57 -13.73
N LEU A 230 1.97 -13.20 -12.52
CA LEU A 230 2.83 -12.67 -11.44
C LEU A 230 3.62 -13.75 -10.67
N ARG A 231 3.98 -14.85 -11.32
CA ARG A 231 4.75 -15.97 -10.73
C ARG A 231 6.16 -15.52 -10.35
N VAL A 232 6.84 -16.30 -9.50
CA VAL A 232 8.24 -16.00 -9.11
C VAL A 232 9.16 -15.83 -10.33
N GLY A 233 8.95 -16.60 -11.40
CA GLY A 233 9.69 -16.45 -12.67
C GLY A 233 9.58 -15.04 -13.28
N PHE A 234 8.39 -14.44 -13.28
CA PHE A 234 8.17 -13.08 -13.80
C PHE A 234 9.09 -12.04 -13.12
N TRP A 235 9.28 -12.21 -11.82
CA TRP A 235 10.12 -11.35 -11.00
C TRP A 235 11.61 -11.66 -11.15
N MET A 236 11.99 -12.93 -11.22
CA MET A 236 13.38 -13.35 -11.43
C MET A 236 13.92 -12.89 -12.80
N GLU A 237 13.09 -12.94 -13.85
CA GLU A 237 13.44 -12.42 -15.19
C GLU A 237 13.70 -10.90 -15.20
N ARG A 238 13.09 -10.18 -14.27
CA ARG A 238 13.21 -8.71 -14.12
C ARG A 238 14.24 -8.30 -13.08
N TRP A 239 14.94 -9.26 -12.50
CA TRP A 239 15.95 -8.98 -11.50
C TRP A 239 17.13 -8.20 -12.10
N GLN A 240 17.59 -7.19 -11.38
CA GLN A 240 18.75 -6.38 -11.76
C GLN A 240 19.68 -6.17 -10.56
N ALA A 241 20.99 -6.06 -10.79
CA ALA A 241 21.95 -5.78 -9.73
C ALA A 241 21.68 -4.45 -9.00
N SER A 242 21.02 -3.49 -9.68
CA SER A 242 20.53 -2.24 -9.10
C SER A 242 19.52 -2.45 -7.97
N ASN A 243 18.81 -3.59 -7.91
CA ASN A 243 17.86 -3.93 -6.85
C ASN A 243 18.52 -3.95 -5.47
N PHE A 244 19.78 -4.37 -5.38
CA PHE A 244 20.54 -4.34 -4.13
C PHE A 244 20.71 -2.91 -3.61
N ILE A 245 21.12 -1.99 -4.49
CA ILE A 245 21.33 -0.57 -4.15
C ILE A 245 19.99 0.10 -3.79
N ILE A 246 18.91 -0.22 -4.51
CA ILE A 246 17.55 0.26 -4.21
C ILE A 246 17.12 -0.22 -2.82
N THR A 247 17.35 -1.49 -2.51
CA THR A 247 16.97 -2.12 -1.23
C THR A 247 17.78 -1.58 -0.06
N ALA A 248 19.10 -1.45 -0.22
CA ALA A 248 20.00 -0.94 0.81
C ALA A 248 19.65 0.47 1.28
N GLN A 249 18.94 1.25 0.46
CA GLN A 249 18.48 2.60 0.79
C GLN A 249 17.01 2.65 1.25
N SER A 250 16.30 1.52 1.37
CA SER A 250 14.91 1.48 1.86
C SER A 250 14.71 2.00 3.31
N PRO A 251 15.69 1.96 4.24
CA PRO A 251 15.61 2.68 5.51
C PRO A 251 15.40 4.18 5.32
N ILE A 252 16.03 4.80 4.32
CA ILE A 252 15.78 6.21 3.99
C ILE A 252 14.35 6.38 3.49
N ARG A 253 13.91 5.56 2.52
CA ARG A 253 12.53 5.65 1.99
C ARG A 253 11.47 5.48 3.07
N SER A 254 11.73 4.64 4.07
CA SER A 254 10.77 4.33 5.14
C SER A 254 10.81 5.32 6.31
N LEU A 255 11.99 5.68 6.78
CA LEU A 255 12.13 6.52 7.98
C LEU A 255 12.16 8.01 7.63
N MET A 256 12.55 8.38 6.41
CA MET A 256 12.60 9.75 5.87
C MET A 256 11.97 9.82 4.46
N PRO A 257 10.65 9.61 4.33
CA PRO A 257 9.94 9.50 3.05
C PRO A 257 9.69 10.84 2.36
N ILE A 258 10.58 11.84 2.55
CA ILE A 258 10.42 13.13 1.88
C ILE A 258 10.58 12.91 0.37
N PRO A 259 9.53 13.14 -0.44
CA PRO A 259 9.61 12.92 -1.87
C PRO A 259 10.39 14.06 -2.54
N ALA A 260 10.77 13.87 -3.80
CA ALA A 260 11.31 14.93 -4.64
C ALA A 260 10.22 15.97 -4.92
N TRP A 261 10.04 16.93 -4.00
CA TRP A 261 8.94 17.91 -4.01
C TRP A 261 8.89 18.80 -5.25
N TRP A 262 10.02 18.91 -5.97
CA TRP A 262 10.13 19.63 -7.24
C TRP A 262 9.59 18.85 -8.44
N ASP A 263 9.43 17.53 -8.33
CA ASP A 263 8.82 16.70 -9.37
C ASP A 263 7.29 16.75 -9.22
N ASP A 264 6.57 16.76 -10.35
CA ASP A 264 5.12 16.62 -10.34
C ASP A 264 4.72 15.16 -10.16
N HIS A 265 5.54 14.22 -10.62
CA HIS A 265 5.41 12.80 -10.35
C HIS A 265 6.17 12.41 -9.07
N PHE A 266 5.95 13.19 -7.99
CA PHE A 266 6.71 13.07 -6.74
C PHE A 266 6.50 11.71 -6.06
N TRP A 267 5.37 11.05 -6.28
CA TRP A 267 5.01 9.85 -5.55
C TRP A 267 5.95 8.68 -5.88
N ASN A 268 6.32 7.91 -4.85
CA ASN A 268 7.40 6.90 -4.87
C ASN A 268 8.83 7.43 -5.11
N THR A 269 9.03 8.74 -5.21
CA THR A 269 10.38 9.32 -5.22
C THR A 269 10.89 9.56 -3.80
N GLN A 270 12.19 9.79 -3.66
CA GLN A 270 12.82 10.23 -2.41
C GLN A 270 13.87 11.28 -2.77
N PHE A 271 13.85 12.45 -2.12
CA PHE A 271 14.60 13.61 -2.57
C PHE A 271 16.12 13.41 -2.65
N LEU A 272 16.73 12.71 -1.67
CA LEU A 272 18.17 12.41 -1.70
C LEU A 272 18.51 11.43 -2.82
N MET A 273 17.61 10.48 -3.09
CA MET A 273 17.79 9.52 -4.20
C MET A 273 17.64 10.21 -5.56
N ALA A 274 16.67 11.10 -5.70
CA ALA A 274 16.49 11.91 -6.90
C ALA A 274 17.73 12.77 -7.18
N TRP A 275 18.35 13.35 -6.13
CA TRP A 275 19.59 14.11 -6.25
C TRP A 275 20.81 13.31 -6.69
N GLN A 276 20.80 11.96 -6.61
CA GLN A 276 21.92 11.15 -7.13
C GLN A 276 22.10 11.28 -8.64
N SER A 277 21.03 11.64 -9.37
CA SER A 277 21.11 11.93 -10.81
C SER A 277 21.89 13.22 -11.10
N LYS A 278 21.76 14.23 -10.23
CA LYS A 278 22.38 15.56 -10.37
C LYS A 278 23.75 15.66 -9.70
N TYR A 279 23.92 15.02 -8.55
CA TYR A 279 25.08 15.15 -7.68
C TYR A 279 25.70 13.77 -7.40
N ARG A 280 26.78 13.42 -8.13
CA ARG A 280 27.38 12.06 -8.06
C ARG A 280 27.79 11.63 -6.65
N TRP A 281 28.26 12.57 -5.81
CA TRP A 281 28.67 12.30 -4.42
C TRP A 281 27.52 11.81 -3.53
N MET A 282 26.26 12.14 -3.86
CA MET A 282 25.08 11.61 -3.16
C MET A 282 25.00 10.08 -3.21
N LYS A 283 25.55 9.42 -4.24
CA LYS A 283 25.54 7.96 -4.36
C LYS A 283 26.27 7.24 -3.22
N TYR A 284 27.17 7.94 -2.53
CA TYR A 284 27.89 7.41 -1.36
C TYR A 284 27.26 7.85 -0.04
N ILE A 285 26.68 9.05 -0.01
CA ILE A 285 26.06 9.58 1.21
C ILE A 285 24.75 8.89 1.53
N THR A 286 23.90 8.62 0.53
CA THR A 286 22.60 8.01 0.84
C THR A 286 22.72 6.59 1.39
N PRO A 287 23.56 5.67 0.89
CA PRO A 287 23.72 4.38 1.54
C PRO A 287 24.34 4.51 2.94
N PHE A 288 25.30 5.44 3.13
CA PHE A 288 25.88 5.71 4.44
C PHE A 288 24.83 6.19 5.45
N LEU A 289 23.99 7.16 5.08
CA LEU A 289 22.91 7.65 5.93
C LEU A 289 21.90 6.55 6.24
N SER A 290 21.58 5.69 5.27
CA SER A 290 20.72 4.53 5.46
C SER A 290 21.28 3.60 6.56
N VAL A 291 22.56 3.25 6.48
CA VAL A 291 23.23 2.43 7.51
C VAL A 291 23.26 3.15 8.85
N ALA A 292 23.58 4.45 8.88
CA ALA A 292 23.62 5.24 10.10
C ALA A 292 22.25 5.25 10.82
N MET A 293 21.15 5.35 10.08
CA MET A 293 19.79 5.26 10.64
C MET A 293 19.53 3.90 11.28
N VAL A 294 19.88 2.81 10.60
CA VAL A 294 19.72 1.43 11.11
C VAL A 294 20.56 1.23 12.38
N VAL A 295 21.80 1.70 12.38
CA VAL A 295 22.71 1.66 13.55
C VAL A 295 22.15 2.48 14.72
N ALA A 296 21.62 3.67 14.47
CA ALA A 296 20.98 4.48 15.52
C ALA A 296 19.78 3.77 16.15
N ILE A 297 18.93 3.11 15.35
CA ILE A 297 17.80 2.31 15.83
C ILE A 297 18.30 1.10 16.64
N PHE A 298 19.39 0.46 16.23
CA PHE A 298 20.00 -0.63 16.99
C PHE A 298 20.38 -0.17 18.41
N TYR A 299 21.14 0.93 18.51
CA TYR A 299 21.56 1.46 19.80
C TYR A 299 20.39 1.91 20.68
N MET A 300 19.27 2.33 20.08
CA MET A 300 18.05 2.68 20.80
C MET A 300 17.33 1.44 21.36
N LEU A 301 17.13 0.43 20.51
CA LEU A 301 16.34 -0.76 20.86
C LEU A 301 17.12 -1.83 21.63
N ARG A 302 18.46 -1.78 21.66
CA ARG A 302 19.31 -2.82 22.27
C ARG A 302 19.00 -3.18 23.73
N LYS A 303 18.33 -2.29 24.48
CA LYS A 303 17.91 -2.57 25.86
C LYS A 303 16.77 -3.59 25.94
N SER A 304 15.89 -3.64 24.94
CA SER A 304 14.82 -4.65 24.83
C SER A 304 15.12 -5.57 23.64
N LYS A 305 15.67 -6.76 23.93
CA LYS A 305 16.03 -7.76 22.91
C LYS A 305 14.84 -8.09 22.00
N LYS A 306 13.64 -8.25 22.57
CA LYS A 306 12.42 -8.57 21.84
C LYS A 306 12.05 -7.45 20.86
N SER A 307 12.07 -6.20 21.30
CA SER A 307 11.75 -5.04 20.45
C SER A 307 12.76 -4.87 19.32
N ALA A 308 14.06 -5.10 19.61
CA ALA A 308 15.09 -5.14 18.60
C ALA A 308 14.84 -6.28 17.58
N VAL A 309 14.54 -7.50 18.04
CA VAL A 309 14.24 -8.64 17.16
C VAL A 309 13.04 -8.35 16.27
N LEU A 310 11.97 -7.74 16.78
CA LEU A 310 10.82 -7.34 15.98
C LEU A 310 11.25 -6.47 14.78
N PHE A 311 11.98 -5.39 15.04
CA PHE A 311 12.41 -4.46 14.00
C PHE A 311 13.43 -5.08 13.04
N PHE A 312 14.49 -5.71 13.56
CA PHE A 312 15.59 -6.20 12.73
C PHE A 312 15.23 -7.46 11.95
N SER A 313 14.37 -8.34 12.46
CA SER A 313 13.85 -9.46 11.67
C SER A 313 12.95 -8.95 10.54
N ASN A 314 12.09 -7.96 10.81
CA ASN A 314 11.23 -7.36 9.79
C ASN A 314 12.06 -6.72 8.69
N LEU A 315 13.07 -5.93 9.06
CA LEU A 315 14.00 -5.29 8.14
C LEU A 315 14.77 -6.32 7.31
N LEU A 316 15.39 -7.30 7.96
CA LEU A 316 16.24 -8.30 7.30
C LEU A 316 15.44 -9.16 6.31
N VAL A 317 14.29 -9.71 6.73
CA VAL A 317 13.49 -10.56 5.84
C VAL A 317 12.88 -9.74 4.71
N THR A 318 12.45 -8.51 4.97
CA THR A 318 12.00 -7.57 3.92
C THR A 318 13.11 -7.30 2.91
N PHE A 319 14.35 -7.10 3.36
CA PHE A 319 15.51 -6.93 2.49
C PHE A 319 15.75 -8.17 1.63
N LEU A 320 15.82 -9.36 2.23
CA LEU A 320 16.07 -10.61 1.52
C LEU A 320 15.02 -10.87 0.43
N ILE A 321 13.74 -10.71 0.77
CA ILE A 321 12.63 -10.86 -0.17
C ILE A 321 12.70 -9.80 -1.26
N SER A 322 13.04 -8.56 -0.92
CA SER A 322 13.09 -7.49 -1.92
C SER A 322 14.25 -7.59 -2.90
N ILE A 323 15.36 -8.19 -2.48
CA ILE A 323 16.48 -8.49 -3.37
C ILE A 323 16.06 -9.58 -4.35
N VAL A 324 15.36 -10.62 -3.91
CA VAL A 324 15.08 -11.79 -4.75
C VAL A 324 13.82 -11.62 -5.62
N VAL A 325 12.77 -11.01 -5.07
CA VAL A 325 11.43 -11.02 -5.66
C VAL A 325 11.01 -9.64 -6.11
N PHE A 326 11.04 -8.62 -5.24
CA PHE A 326 10.40 -7.35 -5.54
C PHE A 326 11.20 -6.15 -5.00
N PRO A 327 11.80 -5.30 -5.84
CA PRO A 327 12.62 -4.18 -5.33
C PRO A 327 11.77 -3.20 -4.51
N LEU A 328 12.28 -2.78 -3.35
CA LEU A 328 11.66 -1.76 -2.46
C LEU A 328 11.81 -0.34 -3.03
N GLY A 329 11.47 -0.17 -4.32
CA GLY A 329 11.50 1.11 -5.03
C GLY A 329 10.33 2.03 -4.67
N CYS A 330 9.19 1.46 -4.24
CA CYS A 330 7.97 2.21 -3.93
C CYS A 330 7.84 2.51 -2.43
N ALA A 331 7.34 3.70 -2.08
CA ALA A 331 7.25 4.17 -0.71
C ALA A 331 6.30 3.31 0.15
N ARG A 332 5.17 2.87 -0.43
CA ARG A 332 4.18 1.99 0.23
C ARG A 332 4.76 0.71 0.82
N TYR A 333 5.67 0.05 0.09
CA TYR A 333 6.26 -1.22 0.54
C TYR A 333 7.29 -0.99 1.63
N ALA A 334 8.12 0.05 1.46
CA ALA A 334 9.07 0.48 2.49
C ALA A 334 8.34 0.92 3.77
N GLY A 335 7.10 1.40 3.68
CA GLY A 335 6.31 1.84 4.83
C GLY A 335 6.12 0.80 5.92
N LEU A 336 6.09 -0.49 5.59
CA LEU A 336 5.96 -1.54 6.60
C LEU A 336 7.25 -1.73 7.44
N ILE A 337 8.40 -1.25 6.96
CA ILE A 337 9.61 -1.09 7.80
C ILE A 337 9.36 -0.02 8.86
N TYR A 338 8.76 1.11 8.48
CA TYR A 338 8.42 2.20 9.40
C TYR A 338 7.34 1.77 10.40
N ILE A 339 6.30 1.04 9.97
CA ILE A 339 5.29 0.49 10.89
C ILE A 339 5.95 -0.49 11.87
N GLY A 340 6.85 -1.36 11.40
CA GLY A 340 7.64 -2.23 12.28
C GLY A 340 8.50 -1.45 13.28
N PHE A 341 9.07 -0.32 12.88
CA PHE A 341 9.82 0.58 13.77
C PHE A 341 8.92 1.19 14.86
N ILE A 342 7.76 1.75 14.50
CA ILE A 342 6.83 2.35 15.47
C ILE A 342 6.25 1.28 16.40
N ALA A 343 5.98 0.08 15.91
CA ALA A 343 5.54 -1.06 16.72
C ALA A 343 6.63 -1.52 17.71
N ALA A 344 7.89 -1.64 17.27
CA ALA A 344 9.02 -1.94 18.14
C ALA A 344 9.20 -0.86 19.20
N TRP A 345 9.06 0.41 18.81
CA TRP A 345 9.17 1.54 19.72
C TRP A 345 8.03 1.59 20.75
N TRP A 346 6.81 1.28 20.35
CA TRP A 346 5.66 1.12 21.24
C TRP A 346 5.93 0.04 22.28
N LEU A 347 6.35 -1.15 21.85
CA LEU A 347 6.63 -2.27 22.74
C LEU A 347 7.84 -2.02 23.64
N TYR A 348 8.85 -1.30 23.16
CA TYR A 348 9.98 -0.83 23.94
C TYR A 348 9.53 0.11 25.06
N CYS A 349 8.71 1.12 24.77
CA CYS A 349 8.23 2.10 25.76
C CYS A 349 7.34 1.47 26.84
N TYR A 350 6.79 0.27 26.62
CA TYR A 350 6.10 -0.50 27.65
C TYR A 350 7.05 -1.14 28.67
N GLU A 351 8.24 -1.54 28.25
CA GLU A 351 9.21 -2.25 29.09
C GLU A 351 10.24 -1.30 29.71
N GLU A 352 10.63 -0.29 28.94
CA GLU A 352 11.77 0.56 29.22
C GLU A 352 11.35 2.02 29.29
N LYS A 353 11.99 2.78 30.19
CA LYS A 353 11.86 4.25 30.20
C LYS A 353 12.79 4.83 29.13
N PRO A 354 12.25 5.47 28.07
CA PRO A 354 13.09 6.00 27.01
C PRO A 354 13.93 7.19 27.50
N ALA A 355 15.25 7.04 27.43
CA ALA A 355 16.20 8.15 27.62
C ALA A 355 15.92 9.33 26.67
N SER A 356 16.35 10.54 27.07
CA SER A 356 16.08 11.77 26.32
C SER A 356 16.58 11.72 24.88
N TRP A 357 17.76 11.16 24.62
CA TRP A 357 18.31 11.05 23.27
C TRP A 357 17.49 10.13 22.35
N HIS A 358 16.87 9.06 22.89
CA HIS A 358 15.95 8.23 22.09
C HIS A 358 14.75 9.05 21.62
N LYS A 359 14.17 9.87 22.51
CA LYS A 359 13.05 10.77 22.19
C LYS A 359 13.45 11.79 21.13
N TRP A 360 14.67 12.34 21.21
CA TRP A 360 15.20 13.24 20.19
C TRP A 360 15.27 12.57 18.82
N ILE A 361 15.88 11.38 18.70
CA ILE A 361 15.96 10.65 17.43
C ILE A 361 14.56 10.38 16.87
N VAL A 362 13.66 9.83 17.67
CA VAL A 362 12.29 9.51 17.23
C VAL A 362 11.55 10.76 16.80
N ASN A 363 11.57 11.83 17.60
CA ASN A 363 10.89 13.08 17.25
C ASN A 363 11.47 13.70 15.97
N SER A 364 12.78 13.66 15.76
CA SER A 364 13.41 14.15 14.52
C SER A 364 12.92 13.36 13.29
N LEU A 365 12.85 12.03 13.38
CA LEU A 365 12.29 11.20 12.31
C LEU A 365 10.81 11.52 12.06
N LEU A 366 10.02 11.71 13.12
CA LEU A 366 8.61 12.07 13.00
C LEU A 366 8.40 13.46 12.37
N LEU A 367 9.27 14.44 12.66
CA LEU A 367 9.22 15.74 12.00
C LEU A 367 9.51 15.62 10.49
N LEU A 368 10.47 14.78 10.09
CA LEU A 368 10.72 14.49 8.68
C LEU A 368 9.51 13.81 8.01
N GLN A 369 8.81 12.93 8.73
CA GLN A 369 7.56 12.33 8.26
C GLN A 369 6.45 13.36 8.06
N ILE A 370 6.35 14.37 8.93
CA ILE A 370 5.36 15.46 8.79
C ILE A 370 5.66 16.34 7.59
N ILE A 371 6.94 16.67 7.36
CA ILE A 371 7.35 17.42 6.17
C ILE A 371 6.94 16.65 4.90
N ALA A 372 7.22 15.34 4.87
CA ALA A 372 6.82 14.48 3.75
C ALA A 372 5.30 14.45 3.54
N ALA A 373 4.50 14.37 4.62
CA ALA A 373 3.04 14.41 4.53
C ALA A 373 2.53 15.75 3.98
N GLY A 374 3.11 16.87 4.44
CA GLY A 374 2.75 18.21 3.97
C GLY A 374 3.00 18.39 2.47
N VAL A 375 4.14 17.88 1.96
CA VAL A 375 4.42 17.87 0.52
C VAL A 375 3.40 17.02 -0.23
N ALA A 376 3.11 15.82 0.26
CA ALA A 376 2.21 14.89 -0.42
C ALA A 376 0.78 15.45 -0.53
N ILE A 377 0.18 15.87 0.59
CA ILE A 377 -1.17 16.45 0.62
C ILE A 377 -1.22 17.77 -0.17
N GLY A 378 -0.15 18.58 -0.07
CA GLY A 378 -0.05 19.83 -0.83
C GLY A 378 -0.11 19.59 -2.34
N LYS A 379 0.66 18.61 -2.84
CA LYS A 379 0.67 18.23 -4.26
C LYS A 379 -0.65 17.59 -4.70
N ASP A 380 -1.15 16.62 -3.93
CA ASP A 380 -2.41 15.89 -4.17
C ASP A 380 -3.62 16.81 -4.23
N ARG A 381 -3.62 17.91 -3.47
CA ARG A 381 -4.65 18.96 -3.57
C ARG A 381 -4.57 19.74 -4.89
N THR A 382 -3.36 20.05 -5.35
CA THR A 382 -3.13 20.99 -6.45
C THR A 382 -3.14 20.33 -7.83
N ARG A 383 -3.01 19.02 -7.87
CA ARG A 383 -2.94 18.23 -9.09
C ARG A 383 -3.70 16.94 -8.88
N PRO A 384 -4.43 16.45 -9.90
CA PRO A 384 -5.14 15.19 -9.78
C PRO A 384 -4.13 14.07 -9.52
N PHE A 385 -4.43 13.18 -8.58
CA PHE A 385 -3.55 12.03 -8.35
C PHE A 385 -3.58 11.08 -9.55
N SER A 386 -4.78 10.85 -10.08
CA SER A 386 -5.06 10.26 -11.39
C SER A 386 -6.22 11.02 -12.06
N ASN A 387 -6.35 10.93 -13.37
CA ASN A 387 -7.50 11.48 -14.11
C ASN A 387 -8.60 10.44 -14.36
N PHE A 388 -8.52 9.24 -13.78
CA PHE A 388 -9.39 8.12 -14.15
C PHE A 388 -10.89 8.38 -13.89
N ASN A 389 -11.22 9.14 -12.85
CA ASN A 389 -12.60 9.56 -12.56
C ASN A 389 -13.23 10.44 -13.65
N ARG A 390 -12.41 11.02 -14.53
CA ARG A 390 -12.84 11.88 -15.65
C ARG A 390 -12.98 11.13 -16.97
N VAL A 391 -12.82 9.81 -16.99
CA VAL A 391 -12.94 8.99 -18.21
C VAL A 391 -14.29 9.15 -18.92
N GLY A 392 -15.36 9.43 -18.16
CA GLY A 392 -16.68 9.69 -18.72
C GLY A 392 -16.74 10.98 -19.57
N GLU A 393 -15.88 11.96 -19.31
CA GLU A 393 -15.78 13.19 -20.12
C GLU A 393 -15.35 12.85 -21.54
N LEU A 394 -14.29 12.04 -21.69
CA LEU A 394 -13.80 11.59 -22.99
C LEU A 394 -14.82 10.71 -23.74
N VAL A 395 -15.48 9.80 -23.02
CA VAL A 395 -16.48 8.92 -23.66
C VAL A 395 -17.71 9.72 -24.13
N ALA A 396 -18.05 10.82 -23.47
CA ALA A 396 -19.15 11.69 -23.88
C ALA A 396 -18.88 12.46 -25.19
N GLU A 397 -17.63 12.59 -25.61
CA GLU A 397 -17.26 13.21 -26.90
C GLU A 397 -17.49 12.29 -28.09
N VAL A 398 -17.66 10.99 -27.85
CA VAL A 398 -17.84 10.00 -28.91
C VAL A 398 -19.23 10.16 -29.55
N PRO A 399 -19.32 10.29 -30.89
CA PRO A 399 -20.61 10.42 -31.57
C PRO A 399 -21.56 9.25 -31.26
N VAL A 400 -22.86 9.56 -31.16
CA VAL A 400 -23.88 8.55 -30.86
C VAL A 400 -23.90 7.46 -31.93
N GLY A 401 -23.82 6.20 -31.51
CA GLY A 401 -23.84 5.02 -32.39
C GLY A 401 -22.45 4.51 -32.79
N GLU A 402 -21.39 5.27 -32.53
CA GLU A 402 -20.01 4.84 -32.75
C GLU A 402 -19.57 3.82 -31.67
N LYS A 403 -18.69 2.89 -32.07
CA LYS A 403 -18.18 1.87 -31.16
C LYS A 403 -17.06 2.44 -30.28
N VAL A 404 -17.25 2.38 -28.96
CA VAL A 404 -16.21 2.70 -27.97
C VAL A 404 -15.51 1.42 -27.53
N VAL A 405 -14.18 1.42 -27.60
CA VAL A 405 -13.30 0.37 -27.12
C VAL A 405 -12.26 0.95 -26.17
N SER A 406 -11.52 0.08 -25.50
CA SER A 406 -10.39 0.48 -24.67
C SER A 406 -9.22 -0.46 -24.88
N ASP A 407 -8.00 0.01 -24.62
CA ASP A 407 -6.87 -0.89 -24.44
C ASP A 407 -6.89 -1.56 -23.05
N TYR A 408 -6.01 -2.54 -22.86
CA TYR A 408 -5.93 -3.32 -21.62
C TYR A 408 -5.85 -2.43 -20.38
N TRP A 409 -4.98 -1.42 -20.36
CA TRP A 409 -4.84 -0.55 -19.17
C TRP A 409 -5.98 0.46 -19.03
N GLY A 410 -6.52 0.97 -20.15
CA GLY A 410 -7.68 1.84 -20.16
C GLY A 410 -8.95 1.17 -19.63
N VAL A 411 -9.09 -0.16 -19.80
CA VAL A 411 -10.22 -0.92 -19.23
C VAL A 411 -10.29 -0.72 -17.74
N ASN A 412 -9.14 -0.68 -17.05
CA ASN A 412 -9.11 -0.49 -15.61
C ASN A 412 -9.71 0.87 -15.20
N ALA A 413 -9.40 1.93 -15.95
CA ALA A 413 -9.95 3.26 -15.71
C ALA A 413 -11.44 3.32 -16.05
N ILE A 414 -11.83 2.90 -17.26
CA ILE A 414 -13.20 3.05 -17.75
C ILE A 414 -14.19 2.18 -16.97
N ALA A 415 -13.82 0.92 -16.67
CA ALA A 415 -14.69 -0.01 -15.95
C ALA A 415 -14.95 0.43 -14.51
N ALA A 416 -14.06 1.22 -13.88
CA ALA A 416 -14.23 1.70 -12.53
C ALA A 416 -15.39 2.68 -12.38
N PHE A 417 -15.53 3.58 -13.35
CA PHE A 417 -16.47 4.71 -13.31
C PHE A 417 -17.66 4.56 -14.23
N MET A 418 -17.60 3.66 -15.21
CA MET A 418 -18.70 3.34 -16.10
C MET A 418 -19.16 1.93 -15.77
N ASP A 419 -20.36 1.81 -15.18
CA ASP A 419 -20.90 0.58 -14.60
C ASP A 419 -21.40 -0.44 -15.65
N LYS A 420 -20.53 -0.76 -16.62
CA LYS A 420 -20.79 -1.70 -17.71
C LYS A 420 -19.48 -2.31 -18.22
N PRO A 421 -19.51 -3.49 -18.87
CA PRO A 421 -18.36 -4.05 -19.57
C PRO A 421 -17.93 -3.16 -20.74
N PHE A 422 -16.63 -3.19 -21.07
CA PHE A 422 -16.08 -2.54 -22.25
C PHE A 422 -15.29 -3.53 -23.10
N TYR A 423 -15.35 -3.33 -24.42
CA TYR A 423 -14.56 -4.10 -25.36
C TYR A 423 -13.08 -3.73 -25.22
N CYS A 424 -12.26 -4.70 -24.81
CA CYS A 424 -10.82 -4.57 -24.73
C CYS A 424 -10.19 -4.97 -26.06
N LEU A 425 -9.51 -4.02 -26.72
CA LEU A 425 -8.89 -4.22 -28.03
C LEU A 425 -7.84 -5.34 -27.97
N ASP A 426 -6.99 -5.33 -26.95
CA ASP A 426 -5.94 -6.33 -26.73
C ASP A 426 -6.50 -7.74 -26.55
N LEU A 427 -7.56 -7.87 -25.74
CA LEU A 427 -8.15 -9.16 -25.38
C LEU A 427 -9.21 -9.64 -26.39
N LYS A 428 -9.59 -8.78 -27.35
CA LYS A 428 -10.60 -9.06 -28.39
C LYS A 428 -11.97 -9.48 -27.81
N LYS A 429 -12.30 -9.05 -26.59
CA LYS A 429 -13.54 -9.40 -25.87
C LYS A 429 -14.00 -8.28 -24.93
N GLU A 430 -15.27 -8.33 -24.54
CA GLU A 430 -15.79 -7.48 -23.47
C GLU A 430 -15.36 -7.97 -22.09
N VAL A 431 -14.93 -7.06 -21.24
CA VAL A 431 -14.47 -7.34 -19.87
C VAL A 431 -14.98 -6.29 -18.90
N SER A 432 -15.27 -6.71 -17.67
CA SER A 432 -15.67 -5.82 -16.56
C SER A 432 -14.51 -5.49 -15.62
N PHE A 433 -13.45 -6.28 -15.66
CA PHE A 433 -12.23 -6.10 -14.89
C PHE A 433 -11.10 -6.90 -15.55
N LEU A 434 -9.88 -6.64 -15.12
CA LEU A 434 -8.66 -7.29 -15.60
C LEU A 434 -8.14 -8.25 -14.54
N LEU A 435 -7.38 -9.26 -14.98
CA LEU A 435 -6.70 -10.20 -14.09
C LEU A 435 -5.26 -10.40 -14.54
N TRP A 436 -4.38 -10.63 -13.58
CA TRP A 436 -3.02 -11.09 -13.87
C TRP A 436 -2.96 -12.60 -14.21
N ASP A 437 -3.74 -13.03 -15.19
CA ASP A 437 -3.87 -14.41 -15.63
C ASP A 437 -3.03 -14.73 -16.89
N SER A 438 -3.38 -15.81 -17.59
CA SER A 438 -2.68 -16.23 -18.81
C SER A 438 -2.87 -15.26 -19.96
N ASP A 439 -3.97 -14.50 -19.99
CA ASP A 439 -4.26 -13.57 -21.08
C ASP A 439 -3.23 -12.43 -21.05
N ILE A 440 -3.00 -11.81 -19.88
CA ILE A 440 -1.97 -10.77 -19.78
C ILE A 440 -0.56 -11.34 -19.98
N ALA A 441 -0.29 -12.57 -19.51
CA ALA A 441 1.00 -13.21 -19.73
C ALA A 441 1.31 -13.42 -21.23
N HIS A 442 0.28 -13.69 -22.02
CA HIS A 442 0.35 -13.75 -23.48
C HIS A 442 0.52 -12.34 -24.08
N LEU A 443 -0.34 -11.39 -23.70
CA LEU A 443 -0.29 -10.01 -24.21
C LEU A 443 1.05 -9.31 -24.00
N MET A 444 1.73 -9.58 -22.87
CA MET A 444 3.06 -9.02 -22.60
C MET A 444 4.15 -9.53 -23.55
N LYS A 445 3.87 -10.54 -24.38
CA LYS A 445 4.77 -11.11 -25.40
C LYS A 445 4.27 -10.85 -26.83
N THR A 446 3.15 -10.15 -26.99
CA THR A 446 2.55 -9.86 -28.30
C THR A 446 3.00 -8.48 -28.78
N ASP A 447 3.80 -8.45 -29.85
CA ASP A 447 4.42 -7.21 -30.37
C ASP A 447 3.44 -6.26 -31.07
N TYR A 448 2.31 -6.76 -31.58
CA TYR A 448 1.35 -5.99 -32.40
C TYR A 448 -0.08 -6.06 -31.87
N ARG A 449 -0.24 -6.02 -30.54
CA ARG A 449 -1.51 -6.32 -29.87
C ARG A 449 -2.66 -5.35 -30.22
N TYR A 450 -2.38 -4.08 -30.53
CA TYR A 450 -3.42 -3.13 -30.92
C TYR A 450 -3.82 -3.32 -32.38
N THR A 451 -2.83 -3.52 -33.25
CA THR A 451 -3.02 -3.81 -34.67
C THR A 451 -3.84 -5.08 -34.85
N GLU A 452 -3.47 -6.17 -34.17
CA GLU A 452 -4.23 -7.43 -34.22
C GLU A 452 -5.66 -7.30 -33.68
N GLY A 453 -5.86 -6.48 -32.66
CA GLY A 453 -7.20 -6.20 -32.13
C GLY A 453 -8.05 -5.41 -33.12
N ALA A 454 -7.45 -4.43 -33.78
CA ALA A 454 -8.09 -3.63 -34.83
C ALA A 454 -8.41 -4.49 -36.06
N ASP A 455 -7.49 -5.35 -36.50
CA ASP A 455 -7.70 -6.29 -37.61
C ASP A 455 -8.87 -7.24 -37.30
N TYR A 456 -8.97 -7.69 -36.05
CA TYR A 456 -10.09 -8.52 -35.61
C TYR A 456 -11.43 -7.78 -35.68
N LEU A 457 -11.48 -6.52 -35.23
CA LEU A 457 -12.68 -5.68 -35.33
C LEU A 457 -13.08 -5.40 -36.78
N ALA A 458 -12.10 -5.15 -37.64
CA ALA A 458 -12.29 -4.96 -39.07
C ALA A 458 -12.92 -6.20 -39.72
N GLY A 459 -12.46 -7.40 -39.35
CA GLY A 459 -13.05 -8.67 -39.76
C GLY A 459 -14.49 -8.87 -39.29
N GLN A 460 -14.94 -8.13 -38.28
CA GLN A 460 -16.33 -8.09 -37.81
C GLN A 460 -17.14 -6.93 -38.46
N GLY A 461 -16.60 -6.24 -39.46
CA GLY A 461 -17.24 -5.12 -40.15
C GLY A 461 -17.15 -3.77 -39.42
N VAL A 462 -16.33 -3.66 -38.37
CA VAL A 462 -16.10 -2.40 -37.65
C VAL A 462 -14.86 -1.73 -38.24
N HIS A 463 -15.06 -0.81 -39.18
CA HIS A 463 -13.95 -0.11 -39.86
C HIS A 463 -13.56 1.22 -39.21
N GLN A 464 -14.38 1.71 -38.27
CA GLN A 464 -14.10 2.88 -37.46
C GLN A 464 -14.52 2.61 -36.01
N PHE A 465 -13.70 3.03 -35.06
CA PHE A 465 -14.01 2.97 -33.64
C PHE A 465 -13.27 4.06 -32.86
N TRP A 466 -13.72 4.28 -31.63
CA TRP A 466 -13.11 5.22 -30.69
C TRP A 466 -12.45 4.46 -29.55
N MET A 467 -11.18 4.73 -29.29
CA MET A 467 -10.40 4.04 -28.27
C MET A 467 -10.07 4.99 -27.13
N VAL A 468 -10.49 4.65 -25.92
CA VAL A 468 -10.00 5.26 -24.68
C VAL A 468 -8.76 4.49 -24.22
N SER A 469 -7.70 5.20 -23.83
CA SER A 469 -6.48 4.56 -23.33
C SER A 469 -5.79 5.44 -22.28
N THR A 470 -4.98 4.80 -21.43
CA THR A 470 -4.06 5.51 -20.53
C THR A 470 -2.70 5.79 -21.18
N GLY A 471 -2.46 5.26 -22.38
CA GLY A 471 -1.21 5.41 -23.13
C GLY A 471 -1.22 6.64 -24.02
N SER A 472 -0.15 7.43 -23.95
CA SER A 472 0.09 8.51 -24.92
C SER A 472 0.40 7.93 -26.32
N PRO A 473 0.36 8.72 -27.41
CA PRO A 473 0.70 8.22 -28.74
C PRO A 473 2.09 7.57 -28.78
N GLY A 474 3.04 8.15 -28.04
CA GLY A 474 4.39 7.61 -27.92
C GLY A 474 4.46 6.29 -27.16
N ASP A 475 3.60 6.09 -26.15
CA ASP A 475 3.54 4.83 -25.39
C ASP A 475 2.86 3.73 -26.21
N LEU A 476 1.76 4.07 -26.92
CA LEU A 476 1.11 3.15 -27.83
C LEU A 476 2.05 2.69 -28.94
N THR A 477 2.84 3.59 -29.52
CA THR A 477 3.83 3.27 -30.56
C THR A 477 4.97 2.38 -30.07
N LYS A 478 5.41 2.53 -28.81
CA LYS A 478 6.43 1.66 -28.21
C LYS A 478 5.94 0.22 -28.03
N VAL A 479 4.66 0.08 -27.72
CA VAL A 479 4.03 -1.22 -27.49
C VAL A 479 3.67 -1.89 -28.81
N ASP A 480 3.20 -1.11 -29.79
CA ASP A 480 2.84 -1.60 -31.12
C ASP A 480 3.31 -0.61 -32.20
N THR A 481 4.39 -0.98 -32.89
CA THR A 481 5.02 -0.12 -33.92
C THR A 481 4.28 -0.10 -35.26
N ARG A 482 3.27 -0.96 -35.44
CA ARG A 482 2.45 -1.06 -36.65
C ARG A 482 1.14 -0.27 -36.52
N PHE A 483 0.64 -0.09 -35.31
CA PHE A 483 -0.70 0.48 -35.09
C PHE A 483 -0.93 1.81 -35.82
N PHE A 484 -0.02 2.78 -35.69
CA PHE A 484 -0.11 4.09 -36.37
C PHE A 484 0.29 4.06 -37.86
N LYS A 485 0.86 2.95 -38.35
CA LYS A 485 1.21 2.78 -39.76
C LYS A 485 0.05 2.17 -40.54
N ASP A 486 -0.53 1.13 -39.97
CA ASP A 486 -1.54 0.29 -40.62
C ASP A 486 -2.96 0.89 -40.46
N TYR A 487 -3.15 1.79 -39.49
CA TYR A 487 -4.41 2.48 -39.23
C TYR A 487 -4.22 4.00 -39.15
N GLN A 488 -5.27 4.74 -39.50
CA GLN A 488 -5.36 6.16 -39.22
C GLN A 488 -5.80 6.36 -37.76
N VAL A 489 -4.82 6.57 -36.87
CA VAL A 489 -5.05 6.80 -35.43
C VAL A 489 -4.88 8.29 -35.13
N VAL A 490 -5.99 8.96 -34.84
CA VAL A 490 -6.04 10.41 -34.57
C VAL A 490 -6.36 10.64 -33.10
N LEU A 491 -5.45 11.28 -32.36
CA LEU A 491 -5.75 11.77 -31.01
C LEU A 491 -6.76 12.91 -31.10
N LYS A 492 -7.92 12.74 -30.45
CA LYS A 492 -9.03 13.68 -30.48
C LYS A 492 -9.07 14.56 -29.25
N ASP A 493 -8.88 13.97 -28.08
CA ASP A 493 -8.78 14.69 -26.82
C ASP A 493 -7.90 13.95 -25.81
N LYS A 494 -7.48 14.66 -24.75
CA LYS A 494 -6.63 14.14 -23.69
C LYS A 494 -6.82 14.86 -22.36
N ILE A 495 -6.67 14.11 -21.27
CA ILE A 495 -6.66 14.64 -19.91
C ILE A 495 -5.34 14.25 -19.25
N GLU A 496 -4.46 15.26 -19.09
CA GLU A 496 -3.09 15.09 -18.60
C GLU A 496 -2.86 15.78 -17.25
N GLY A 497 -1.66 15.59 -16.69
CA GLY A 497 -1.20 16.30 -15.49
C GLY A 497 -1.35 15.53 -14.18
N ALA A 498 -1.63 14.23 -14.26
CA ALA A 498 -1.71 13.34 -13.10
C ALA A 498 -0.38 13.23 -12.34
N ILE A 499 -0.43 13.11 -11.02
CA ILE A 499 0.74 12.79 -10.17
C ILE A 499 1.24 11.38 -10.47
N GLU A 500 0.32 10.43 -10.64
CA GLU A 500 0.63 9.07 -11.02
C GLU A 500 0.91 9.01 -12.53
N LYS A 501 2.07 8.46 -12.91
CA LYS A 501 2.55 8.50 -14.30
C LYS A 501 1.61 7.81 -15.30
N GLY A 502 0.92 6.75 -14.88
CA GLY A 502 -0.09 6.06 -15.68
C GLY A 502 -1.49 6.68 -15.59
N GLY A 503 -1.66 7.76 -14.83
CA GLY A 503 -2.94 8.34 -14.48
C GLY A 503 -3.54 9.27 -15.53
N ASN A 504 -2.94 9.41 -16.71
CA ASN A 504 -3.46 10.25 -17.79
C ASN A 504 -4.44 9.47 -18.67
N LEU A 505 -5.29 10.20 -19.40
CA LEU A 505 -6.28 9.61 -20.30
C LEU A 505 -6.20 10.23 -21.69
N TYR A 506 -6.45 9.42 -22.70
CA TYR A 506 -6.40 9.81 -24.11
C TYR A 506 -7.57 9.19 -24.87
N LEU A 507 -8.15 9.97 -25.79
CA LEU A 507 -9.21 9.54 -26.68
C LEU A 507 -8.71 9.54 -28.12
N TYR A 508 -8.79 8.40 -28.78
CA TYR A 508 -8.36 8.22 -30.16
C TYR A 508 -9.55 7.87 -31.05
N GLN A 509 -9.62 8.46 -32.23
CA GLN A 509 -10.41 7.93 -33.34
C GLN A 509 -9.50 7.05 -34.19
N VAL A 510 -9.93 5.82 -34.45
CA VAL A 510 -9.19 4.84 -35.25
C VAL A 510 -10.03 4.43 -36.44
N SER A 511 -9.48 4.54 -37.64
CA SER A 511 -10.10 4.11 -38.89
C SER A 511 -9.09 3.39 -39.79
N HIS A 512 -9.60 2.54 -40.68
CA HIS A 512 -8.78 2.06 -41.79
C HIS A 512 -8.41 3.19 -42.74
N HIS A 513 -7.26 3.05 -43.40
CA HIS A 513 -6.87 3.87 -44.55
C HIS A 513 -7.78 3.64 -45.75
#